data_AF-A0A7C5NU96-F1
#
_entry.id   AF-A0A7C5NU96-F1
#
_cell.length_a   1.000
_cell.length_b   1.000
_cell.length_c   1.000
_cell.angle_alpha   90.00
_cell.angle_beta   90.00
_cell.angle_gamma   90.00
#
_symmetry.space_group_name_H-M   'P 1'
#
loop_
_entity.id
_entity.type
_entity.pdbx_description
1 polymer ?
#
loop_
_entity_poly.entity_id
_entity_poly.type
_entity_poly.pdbx_seq_one_letter_code
_entity_poly.pdbx_strand_id
1 'polypeptide(L)'
;MEVEMPNGKPGSILVLGGGIGGIQAALDLAESGFKVYMVENKYSIGGVMAQLDKTFPTNDCSICILSPKLVECGRHENIELLTGSEVIGFEGEAGDFKVKILEHPRYIRLDKCTGCGDCAKACPVDNRPNIFEELLIKRTAAYRLFDQAAPSAFVIEKLGEPPCRARCPLHVNAVGYIQLIKAGKYEEALALVREKNPFPAITGRICTHPCESVCDRARFDEPIAIDYLKRFVADYELKKYGSFQWDLTKDEPKGKSVGIVGAGPAGLMCAHDLLRKGYDVTIYDALDKPGGMMYAGIPSYRLPRDILFGEIELIEKLGGKFVLNTVIGKDIKLSELREKHDAVFIAIGAHKSRKLRIPGEDLEGVWGAVEFLREFNLGKDVKVGKKAMVIGGGNAAIDAARTLLRLGADVTILYRRSRKEMPANPEEVEEAIEEGVKIEFLVTPVEILGENG
;
A
#
# COMPACT_ATOMS: atom_id res chain seq x y z
N MET A 1 53.45 21.48 36.94
CA MET A 1 52.24 22.15 37.44
C MET A 1 51.09 21.24 37.05
N GLU A 2 50.77 20.31 37.94
CA GLU A 2 49.69 19.35 37.77
C GLU A 2 48.37 20.10 37.98
N VAL A 3 47.55 20.18 36.94
CA VAL A 3 46.18 20.67 37.07
C VAL A 3 45.32 19.46 37.37
N GLU A 4 45.09 19.20 38.65
CA GLU A 4 44.05 18.28 39.10
C GLU A 4 42.69 18.80 38.61
N MET A 5 42.04 18.03 37.73
CA MET A 5 40.66 18.28 37.36
C MET A 5 39.75 17.94 38.56
N PRO A 6 38.88 18.86 39.00
CA PRO A 6 37.98 18.59 40.11
C PRO A 6 36.95 17.54 39.67
N ASN A 7 36.88 16.44 40.43
CA ASN A 7 35.89 15.36 40.33
C ASN A 7 35.92 14.45 39.09
N GLY A 8 36.94 13.59 39.01
CA GLY A 8 36.76 12.12 38.93
C GLY A 8 35.99 11.43 37.80
N LYS A 9 35.39 12.14 36.83
CA LYS A 9 34.90 11.60 35.56
C LYS A 9 35.08 12.65 34.46
N PRO A 10 35.65 12.31 33.29
CA PRO A 10 35.68 13.24 32.17
C PRO A 10 34.25 13.63 31.80
N GLY A 11 33.95 14.93 31.81
CA GLY A 11 32.65 15.44 31.36
C GLY A 11 32.37 15.05 29.90
N SER A 12 31.09 14.99 29.52
CA SER A 12 30.71 14.84 28.13
C SER A 12 30.53 16.19 27.45
N ILE A 13 31.04 16.35 26.23
CA ILE A 13 30.90 17.57 25.44
C ILE A 13 30.08 17.26 24.19
N LEU A 14 29.17 18.17 23.83
CA LEU A 14 28.41 18.11 22.59
C LEU A 14 29.02 19.08 21.57
N VAL A 15 29.41 18.57 20.41
CA VAL A 15 29.85 19.37 19.26
C VAL A 15 28.76 19.35 18.21
N LEU A 16 28.32 20.53 17.78
CA LEU A 16 27.27 20.70 16.78
C LEU A 16 27.90 21.01 15.42
N GLY A 17 27.67 20.12 14.45
CA GLY A 17 28.17 20.23 13.08
C GLY A 17 29.46 19.44 12.85
N GLY A 18 29.46 18.65 11.79
CA GLY A 18 30.58 17.84 11.33
C GLY A 18 31.40 18.49 10.22
N GLY A 19 31.44 19.82 10.13
CA GLY A 19 32.37 20.51 9.24
C GLY A 19 33.82 20.47 9.75
N ILE A 20 34.78 20.96 8.96
CA ILE A 20 36.21 20.92 9.31
C ILE A 20 36.52 21.50 10.71
N GLY A 21 35.88 22.61 11.09
CA GLY A 21 36.04 23.21 12.41
C GLY A 21 35.46 22.37 13.55
N GLY A 22 34.29 21.75 13.33
CA GLY A 22 33.67 20.85 14.32
C GLY A 22 34.47 19.55 14.48
N ILE A 23 34.99 19.01 13.38
CA ILE A 23 35.89 17.85 13.38
C ILE A 23 37.15 18.17 14.19
N GLN A 24 37.81 19.30 13.93
CA GLN A 24 39.01 19.69 14.68
C GLN A 24 38.69 19.87 16.17
N ALA A 25 37.62 20.60 16.49
CA ALA A 25 37.23 20.83 17.89
C ALA A 25 36.94 19.51 18.62
N ALA A 26 36.26 18.57 17.97
CA ALA A 26 35.98 17.27 18.57
C ALA A 26 37.24 16.43 18.81
N LEU A 27 38.20 16.47 17.88
CA LEU A 27 39.50 15.82 18.06
C LEU A 27 40.27 16.42 19.24
N ASP A 28 40.43 17.74 19.28
CA ASP A 28 41.16 18.44 20.35
C ASP A 28 40.55 18.15 21.73
N LEU A 29 39.21 18.14 21.83
CA LEU A 29 38.48 17.82 23.07
C LEU A 29 38.60 16.35 23.46
N ALA A 30 38.56 15.45 22.49
CA ALA A 30 38.68 14.02 22.73
C ALA A 30 40.10 13.62 23.15
N GLU A 31 41.12 14.25 22.59
CA GLU A 31 42.54 14.14 23.00
C GLU A 31 42.78 14.73 24.39
N SER A 32 42.02 15.77 24.75
CA SER A 32 42.00 16.32 26.12
C SER A 32 41.30 15.42 27.14
N GLY A 33 40.78 14.26 26.71
CA GLY A 33 40.20 13.23 27.57
C GLY A 33 38.69 13.32 27.77
N PHE A 34 37.99 14.25 27.11
CA PHE A 34 36.53 14.36 27.20
C PHE A 34 35.82 13.34 26.31
N LYS A 35 34.65 12.85 26.75
CA LYS A 35 33.75 12.10 25.86
C LYS A 35 33.01 13.10 24.98
N VAL A 36 33.18 13.02 23.66
CA VAL A 36 32.57 13.95 22.72
C VAL A 36 31.42 13.28 21.98
N TYR A 37 30.26 13.91 21.99
CA TYR A 37 29.13 13.59 21.11
C TYR A 37 29.13 14.59 19.96
N MET A 38 29.25 14.13 18.72
CA MET A 38 29.18 15.00 17.56
C MET A 38 27.86 14.80 16.84
N VAL A 39 27.05 15.85 16.76
CA VAL A 39 25.77 15.83 16.05
C VAL A 39 25.93 16.47 14.68
N GLU A 40 25.59 15.72 13.63
CA GLU A 40 25.61 16.16 12.24
C GLU A 40 24.28 15.81 11.58
N ASN A 41 23.65 16.79 10.93
CA ASN A 41 22.34 16.61 10.30
C ASN A 41 22.44 15.79 9.00
N LYS A 42 23.60 15.79 8.34
CA LYS A 42 23.91 14.90 7.22
C LYS A 42 24.30 13.51 7.69
N TYR A 43 24.16 12.51 6.81
CA TYR A 43 24.56 11.13 7.08
C TYR A 43 26.09 10.90 7.01
N SER A 44 26.89 11.96 6.97
CA SER A 44 28.36 11.93 7.04
C SER A 44 28.87 13.27 7.52
N ILE A 45 29.96 13.25 8.30
CA ILE A 45 30.78 14.42 8.58
C ILE A 45 31.62 14.79 7.34
N GLY A 46 32.13 16.02 7.30
CA GLY A 46 32.95 16.61 6.22
C GLY A 46 32.55 18.04 5.84
N GLY A 47 31.30 18.42 6.09
CA GLY A 47 30.77 19.76 5.78
C GLY A 47 30.90 20.14 4.30
N VAL A 48 30.96 21.45 4.04
CA VAL A 48 31.11 22.01 2.68
C VAL A 48 32.51 21.74 2.11
N MET A 49 33.53 21.63 2.97
CA MET A 49 34.90 21.38 2.53
C MET A 49 35.02 20.07 1.73
N ALA A 50 34.19 19.07 2.02
CA ALA A 50 34.12 17.82 1.26
C ALA A 50 33.64 17.99 -0.20
N GLN A 51 32.93 19.08 -0.51
CA GLN A 51 32.41 19.39 -1.85
C GLN A 51 33.40 20.19 -2.71
N LEU A 52 34.44 20.77 -2.12
CA LEU A 52 35.41 21.59 -2.84
C LEU A 52 36.45 20.69 -3.49
N ASP A 53 36.96 21.03 -4.67
CA ASP A 53 38.18 20.38 -5.20
C ASP A 53 39.44 20.97 -4.53
N LYS A 54 39.53 22.30 -4.50
CA LYS A 54 40.66 23.06 -3.94
C LYS A 54 40.23 24.03 -2.86
N THR A 55 41.12 24.24 -1.90
CA THR A 55 40.99 25.28 -0.87
C THR A 55 41.60 26.60 -1.33
N PHE A 56 41.01 27.73 -0.95
CA PHE A 56 41.58 29.06 -1.21
C PHE A 56 42.21 29.61 0.07
N PRO A 57 43.38 30.28 0.03
CA PRO A 57 44.17 30.69 -1.14
C PRO A 57 45.26 29.69 -1.58
N THR A 58 45.50 28.63 -0.83
CA THR A 58 46.66 27.75 -1.04
C THR A 58 46.52 26.82 -2.24
N ASN A 59 45.31 26.66 -2.79
CA ASN A 59 44.99 25.71 -3.86
C ASN A 59 45.35 24.26 -3.50
N ASP A 60 45.33 23.93 -2.22
CA ASP A 60 45.53 22.56 -1.75
C ASP A 60 44.28 21.72 -1.99
N CYS A 61 44.48 20.43 -2.25
CA CYS A 61 43.41 19.45 -2.37
C CYS A 61 42.61 19.37 -1.06
N SER A 62 41.32 19.70 -1.11
CA SER A 62 40.46 19.76 0.08
C SER A 62 40.37 18.40 0.79
N ILE A 63 40.19 17.32 0.02
CA ILE A 63 39.99 15.98 0.55
C ILE A 63 41.29 15.41 1.12
N CYS A 64 42.46 15.83 0.63
CA CYS A 64 43.74 15.45 1.23
C CYS A 64 43.92 16.04 2.62
N ILE A 65 43.38 17.23 2.88
CA ILE A 65 43.40 17.86 4.21
C ILE A 65 42.31 17.25 5.11
N LEU A 66 41.13 17.02 4.55
CA LEU A 66 39.95 16.61 5.31
C LEU A 66 39.95 15.10 5.66
N SER A 67 40.33 14.24 4.71
CA SER A 67 40.21 12.78 4.87
C SER A 67 40.97 12.18 6.06
N PRO A 68 42.20 12.61 6.42
CA PRO A 68 42.86 12.09 7.62
C PRO A 68 42.03 12.39 8.87
N LYS A 69 41.49 13.61 8.98
CA LYS A 69 40.66 14.05 10.10
C LYS A 69 39.31 13.33 10.17
N LEU A 70 38.70 13.01 9.02
CA LEU A 70 37.49 12.19 8.96
C LEU A 70 37.72 10.80 9.53
N VAL A 71 38.82 10.14 9.13
CA VAL A 71 39.16 8.79 9.59
C VAL A 71 39.50 8.79 11.08
N GLU A 72 40.28 9.78 11.52
CA GLU A 72 40.66 9.96 12.92
C GLU A 72 39.42 10.18 13.78
N CYS A 73 38.58 11.16 13.43
CA CYS A 73 37.36 11.48 14.16
C CYS A 73 36.35 10.31 14.16
N GLY A 74 36.23 9.59 13.04
CA GLY A 74 35.31 8.46 12.92
C GLY A 74 35.75 7.17 13.62
N ARG A 75 37.02 7.07 14.04
CA ARG A 75 37.58 5.91 14.75
C ARG A 75 37.97 6.22 16.20
N HIS A 76 37.92 7.48 16.61
CA HIS A 76 38.33 7.88 17.95
C HIS A 76 37.36 7.33 19.01
N GLU A 77 37.86 6.58 19.99
CA GLU A 77 37.02 5.90 21.00
C GLU A 77 36.21 6.87 21.88
N ASN A 78 36.79 8.05 22.16
CA ASN A 78 36.11 9.12 22.89
C ASN A 78 35.15 9.96 22.03
N ILE A 79 35.01 9.73 20.72
CA ILE A 79 34.08 10.46 19.87
C ILE A 79 32.92 9.54 19.47
N GLU A 80 31.70 9.98 19.71
CA GLU A 80 30.48 9.33 19.26
C GLU A 80 29.81 10.17 18.18
N LEU A 81 29.77 9.63 16.96
CA LEU A 81 29.17 10.31 15.81
C LEU A 81 27.67 10.03 15.73
N LEU A 82 26.87 11.07 15.91
CA LEU A 82 25.42 11.08 15.73
C LEU A 82 25.10 11.73 14.38
N THR A 83 25.34 11.00 13.29
CA THR A 83 25.02 11.46 11.91
C THR A 83 23.54 11.29 11.58
N GLY A 84 22.99 12.14 10.72
CA GLY A 84 21.56 12.15 10.43
C GLY A 84 20.75 12.59 11.65
N SER A 85 21.31 13.42 12.52
CA SER A 85 20.69 13.80 13.79
C SER A 85 20.62 15.32 13.95
N GLU A 86 19.55 15.79 14.61
CA GLU A 86 19.29 17.20 14.85
C GLU A 86 18.99 17.46 16.33
N VAL A 87 19.42 18.61 16.85
CA VAL A 87 19.05 19.05 18.19
C VAL A 87 17.67 19.72 18.15
N ILE A 88 16.72 19.17 18.90
CA ILE A 88 15.33 19.66 18.94
C ILE A 88 14.96 20.36 20.26
N GLY A 89 15.83 20.29 21.26
CA GLY A 89 15.57 20.93 22.54
C GLY A 89 16.79 20.92 23.46
N PHE A 90 16.81 21.89 24.36
CA PHE A 90 17.88 22.12 25.33
C PHE A 90 17.26 22.53 26.66
N GLU A 91 17.73 21.94 27.77
CA GLU A 91 17.31 22.25 29.14
C GLU A 91 18.57 22.30 30.03
N GLY A 92 18.67 23.27 30.94
CA GLY A 92 19.78 23.40 31.89
C GLY A 92 20.62 24.68 31.72
N GLU A 93 21.82 24.67 32.29
CA GLU A 93 22.73 25.82 32.35
C GLU A 93 24.10 25.47 31.74
N ALA A 94 24.96 26.48 31.54
CA ALA A 94 26.27 26.26 30.95
C ALA A 94 27.11 25.30 31.82
N GLY A 95 27.56 24.19 31.22
CA GLY A 95 28.31 23.14 31.91
C GLY A 95 27.47 22.02 32.54
N ASP A 96 26.16 22.21 32.69
CA ASP A 96 25.21 21.17 33.12
C ASP A 96 23.90 21.31 32.37
N PHE A 97 23.85 20.69 31.18
CA PHE A 97 22.71 20.74 30.29
C PHE A 97 22.34 19.38 29.73
N LYS A 98 21.07 19.25 29.38
CA LYS A 98 20.50 18.09 28.69
C LYS A 98 20.02 18.53 27.32
N VAL A 99 20.33 17.70 26.32
CA VAL A 99 19.95 17.95 24.92
C VAL A 99 19.04 16.84 24.45
N LYS A 100 17.95 17.22 23.78
CA LYS A 100 17.07 16.29 23.07
C LYS A 100 17.53 16.24 21.62
N ILE A 101 17.91 15.05 21.17
CA ILE A 101 18.39 14.79 19.82
C ILE A 101 17.35 13.95 19.08
N LEU A 102 16.98 14.37 17.89
CA LEU A 102 16.17 13.60 16.94
C LEU A 102 17.11 12.91 15.97
N GLU A 103 17.16 11.58 16.02
CA GLU A 103 17.93 10.77 15.06
C GLU A 103 17.02 10.30 13.91
N HIS A 104 17.38 10.65 12.68
CA HIS A 104 16.68 10.20 11.49
C HIS A 104 17.14 8.79 11.09
N PRO A 105 16.21 7.91 10.67
CA PRO A 105 16.55 6.56 10.30
C PRO A 105 17.42 6.51 9.05
N ARG A 106 18.60 5.89 9.16
CA ARG A 106 19.48 5.59 8.02
C ARG A 106 18.94 4.49 7.10
N TYR A 107 18.05 3.63 7.62
CA TYR A 107 17.57 2.39 6.98
C TYR A 107 18.66 1.39 6.55
N ILE A 108 19.92 1.64 6.91
CA ILE A 108 21.06 0.75 6.75
C ILE A 108 21.74 0.66 8.10
N ARG A 109 21.94 -0.59 8.55
CA ARG A 109 22.61 -0.90 9.81
C ARG A 109 24.11 -0.64 9.68
N LEU A 110 24.63 0.32 10.46
CA LEU A 110 26.04 0.71 10.43
C LEU A 110 26.96 -0.45 10.80
N ASP A 111 26.59 -1.25 11.81
CA ASP A 111 27.33 -2.43 12.28
C ASP A 111 27.48 -3.53 11.23
N LYS A 112 26.64 -3.53 10.19
CA LYS A 112 26.66 -4.52 9.10
C LYS A 112 27.07 -3.95 7.76
N CYS A 113 27.20 -2.63 7.65
CA CYS A 113 27.53 -1.99 6.38
C CYS A 113 29.04 -2.09 6.13
N THR A 114 29.42 -2.77 5.05
CA THR A 114 30.82 -2.87 4.62
C THR A 114 31.22 -1.76 3.65
N GLY A 115 30.30 -0.88 3.27
CA GLY A 115 30.54 0.17 2.28
C GLY A 115 30.66 -0.33 0.82
N CYS A 116 30.29 -1.58 0.51
CA CYS A 116 30.45 -2.17 -0.83
C CYS A 116 29.60 -1.52 -1.95
N GLY A 117 28.51 -0.83 -1.59
CA GLY A 117 27.63 -0.15 -2.53
C GLY A 117 26.64 -1.04 -3.29
N ASP A 118 26.51 -2.32 -2.94
CA ASP A 118 25.55 -3.23 -3.61
C ASP A 118 24.10 -2.76 -3.44
N CYS A 119 23.77 -2.13 -2.31
CA CYS A 119 22.46 -1.52 -2.08
C CYS A 119 22.14 -0.39 -3.07
N ALA A 120 23.12 0.42 -3.46
CA ALA A 120 22.94 1.48 -4.46
C ALA A 120 22.75 0.87 -5.86
N LYS A 121 23.58 -0.13 -6.23
CA LYS A 121 23.47 -0.83 -7.52
C LYS A 121 22.13 -1.55 -7.69
N ALA A 122 21.60 -2.16 -6.63
CA ALA A 122 20.34 -2.87 -6.65
C ALA A 122 19.11 -1.97 -6.49
N CYS A 123 19.29 -0.67 -6.24
CA CYS A 123 18.20 0.26 -5.93
C CYS A 123 17.36 0.54 -7.18
N PRO A 124 16.05 0.24 -7.19
CA PRO A 124 15.20 0.52 -8.35
C PRO A 124 14.86 2.02 -8.50
N VAL A 125 15.15 2.84 -7.47
CA VAL A 125 14.91 4.28 -7.47
C VAL A 125 16.21 5.00 -7.81
N ASP A 126 16.39 5.35 -9.08
CA ASP A 126 17.64 5.85 -9.71
C ASP A 126 17.60 7.34 -10.10
N ASN A 127 16.50 8.03 -9.83
CA ASN A 127 16.22 9.37 -10.32
C ASN A 127 16.12 10.41 -9.19
N ARG A 128 16.86 10.24 -8.09
CA ARG A 128 16.90 11.23 -6.99
C ARG A 128 17.86 12.37 -7.34
N PRO A 129 17.52 13.62 -7.03
CA PRO A 129 18.47 14.72 -7.19
C PRO A 129 19.65 14.53 -6.23
N ASN A 130 20.87 14.75 -6.72
CA ASN A 130 22.06 14.70 -5.88
C ASN A 130 22.35 16.07 -5.27
N ILE A 131 21.94 16.26 -4.01
CA ILE A 131 22.15 17.51 -3.26
C ILE A 131 23.65 17.78 -3.00
N PHE A 132 24.48 16.73 -2.88
CA PHE A 132 25.92 16.90 -2.67
C PHE A 132 26.61 17.54 -3.88
N GLU A 133 26.13 17.20 -5.08
CA GLU A 133 26.63 17.69 -6.38
C GLU A 133 25.79 18.86 -6.91
N GLU A 134 25.20 19.68 -6.01
CA GLU A 134 24.42 20.88 -6.36
C GLU A 134 23.34 20.63 -7.43
N LEU A 135 22.69 19.45 -7.36
CA LEU A 135 21.62 19.02 -8.27
C LEU A 135 22.06 18.83 -9.74
N LEU A 136 23.37 18.83 -10.01
CA LEU A 136 23.93 18.67 -11.36
C LEU A 136 23.77 17.25 -11.90
N ILE A 137 23.72 16.27 -11.00
CA ILE A 137 23.53 14.86 -11.35
C ILE A 137 22.42 14.23 -10.52
N LYS A 138 21.96 13.06 -10.99
CA LYS A 138 21.01 12.20 -10.29
C LYS A 138 21.75 11.07 -9.59
N ARG A 139 21.13 10.51 -8.56
CA ARG A 139 21.62 9.37 -7.80
C ARG A 139 20.47 8.43 -7.45
N THR A 140 20.84 7.26 -6.96
CA THR A 140 19.90 6.31 -6.37
C THR A 140 19.40 6.76 -4.99
N ALA A 141 18.25 6.25 -4.57
CA ALA A 141 17.73 6.51 -3.22
C ALA A 141 18.60 5.87 -2.12
N ALA A 142 19.21 4.72 -2.40
CA ALA A 142 20.31 4.19 -1.60
C ALA A 142 21.62 4.84 -2.06
N TYR A 143 22.33 5.55 -1.20
CA TYR A 143 23.52 6.30 -1.59
C TYR A 143 24.50 6.44 -0.43
N ARG A 144 25.73 6.77 -0.75
CA ARG A 144 26.72 7.30 0.19
C ARG A 144 26.95 8.76 -0.19
N LEU A 145 27.09 9.65 0.79
CA LEU A 145 27.09 11.10 0.54
C LEU A 145 28.24 11.52 -0.39
N PHE A 146 29.43 10.95 -0.18
CA PHE A 146 30.62 11.08 -1.03
C PHE A 146 31.56 9.90 -0.74
N ASP A 147 32.61 9.72 -1.53
CA ASP A 147 33.39 8.48 -1.51
C ASP A 147 34.21 8.22 -0.25
N GLN A 148 34.68 9.28 0.41
CA GLN A 148 35.44 9.22 1.66
C GLN A 148 34.57 9.57 2.88
N ALA A 149 33.25 9.41 2.77
CA ALA A 149 32.31 9.70 3.85
C ALA A 149 32.69 8.99 5.16
N ALA A 150 32.45 9.67 6.29
CA ALA A 150 32.62 9.15 7.63
C ALA A 150 31.29 9.36 8.41
N PRO A 151 30.62 8.29 8.87
CA PRO A 151 30.90 6.88 8.63
C PRO A 151 30.89 6.50 7.14
N SER A 152 31.75 5.56 6.74
CA SER A 152 31.79 5.02 5.36
C SER A 152 30.65 4.04 5.12
N ALA A 153 29.42 4.56 5.19
CA ALA A 153 28.21 3.79 5.14
C ALA A 153 27.18 4.44 4.23
N PHE A 154 26.37 3.60 3.59
CA PHE A 154 25.25 4.03 2.78
C PHE A 154 24.06 4.44 3.67
N VAL A 155 23.09 5.10 3.06
CA VAL A 155 21.80 5.48 3.63
C VAL A 155 20.73 5.31 2.56
N ILE A 156 19.48 5.02 2.94
CA ILE A 156 18.33 5.05 2.03
C ILE A 156 17.49 6.30 2.32
N GLU A 157 17.38 7.18 1.32
CA GLU A 157 16.51 8.35 1.40
C GLU A 157 15.05 7.99 1.15
N LYS A 158 14.19 8.27 2.13
CA LYS A 158 12.74 8.06 2.04
C LYS A 158 12.02 9.40 2.15
N LEU A 159 11.32 9.82 1.09
CA LEU A 159 10.57 11.08 1.01
C LEU A 159 9.22 11.10 1.78
N GLY A 160 9.02 10.17 2.72
CA GLY A 160 7.75 10.03 3.45
C GLY A 160 6.76 9.05 2.82
N GLU A 161 5.47 9.22 3.15
CA GLU A 161 4.38 8.39 2.63
C GLU A 161 3.69 9.07 1.44
N PRO A 162 3.65 8.41 0.26
CA PRO A 162 3.03 9.00 -0.92
C PRO A 162 1.49 9.00 -0.80
N PRO A 163 0.79 10.00 -1.39
CA PRO A 163 -0.66 10.15 -1.24
C PRO A 163 -1.44 8.93 -1.74
N CYS A 164 -0.96 8.27 -2.80
CA CYS A 164 -1.57 7.05 -3.32
C CYS A 164 -1.60 5.91 -2.29
N ARG A 165 -0.56 5.80 -1.45
CA ARG A 165 -0.50 4.81 -0.36
C ARG A 165 -1.41 5.22 0.80
N ALA A 166 -1.36 6.49 1.21
CA ALA A 166 -2.19 7.02 2.28
C ALA A 166 -3.70 6.90 1.99
N ARG A 167 -4.09 7.02 0.72
CA ARG A 167 -5.48 6.92 0.26
C ARG A 167 -5.94 5.49 0.00
N CYS A 168 -5.02 4.54 -0.19
CA CYS A 168 -5.36 3.14 -0.35
C CYS A 168 -5.87 2.58 1.00
N PRO A 169 -7.08 2.00 1.07
CA PRO A 169 -7.59 1.43 2.33
C PRO A 169 -6.73 0.30 2.91
N LEU A 170 -5.92 -0.35 2.07
CA LEU A 170 -4.99 -1.42 2.45
C LEU A 170 -3.55 -0.91 2.66
N HIS A 171 -3.28 0.38 2.43
CA HIS A 171 -1.94 0.99 2.48
C HIS A 171 -0.88 0.25 1.63
N VAL A 172 -1.31 -0.29 0.48
CA VAL A 172 -0.43 -0.99 -0.48
C VAL A 172 0.65 -0.04 -0.99
N ASN A 173 1.88 -0.53 -1.09
CA ASN A 173 3.03 0.27 -1.52
C ASN A 173 3.10 0.44 -3.05
N ALA A 174 2.19 1.27 -3.60
CA ALA A 174 2.12 1.58 -5.03
C ALA A 174 3.45 2.05 -5.62
N VAL A 175 4.09 3.02 -4.96
CA VAL A 175 5.39 3.52 -5.43
C VAL A 175 6.43 2.40 -5.50
N GLY A 176 6.50 1.56 -4.48
CA GLY A 176 7.48 0.47 -4.44
C GLY A 176 7.30 -0.53 -5.59
N TYR A 177 6.09 -1.05 -5.80
CA TYR A 177 5.90 -2.06 -6.85
C TYR A 177 6.01 -1.46 -8.26
N ILE A 178 5.68 -0.19 -8.46
CA ILE A 178 5.86 0.51 -9.74
C ILE A 178 7.35 0.68 -10.07
N GLN A 179 8.20 0.97 -9.07
CA GLN A 179 9.65 1.04 -9.26
C GLN A 179 10.24 -0.34 -9.59
N LEU A 180 9.72 -1.41 -8.97
CA LEU A 180 10.10 -2.78 -9.30
C LEU A 180 9.65 -3.19 -10.71
N ILE A 181 8.45 -2.78 -11.14
CA ILE A 181 7.97 -2.94 -12.53
C ILE A 181 8.91 -2.23 -13.50
N LYS A 182 9.28 -0.97 -13.23
CA LYS A 182 10.25 -0.21 -14.04
C LYS A 182 11.58 -0.97 -14.17
N ALA A 183 12.03 -1.62 -13.11
CA ALA A 183 13.26 -2.42 -13.09
C ALA A 183 13.12 -3.82 -13.71
N GLY A 184 11.96 -4.20 -14.25
CA GLY A 184 11.70 -5.54 -14.82
C GLY A 184 11.53 -6.65 -13.77
N LYS A 185 11.40 -6.30 -12.49
CA LYS A 185 11.33 -7.22 -11.35
C LYS A 185 9.88 -7.53 -10.99
N TYR A 186 9.14 -8.14 -11.92
CA TYR A 186 7.68 -8.31 -11.79
C TYR A 186 7.25 -9.22 -10.63
N GLU A 187 8.06 -10.23 -10.30
CA GLU A 187 7.79 -11.14 -9.17
C GLU A 187 7.99 -10.44 -7.82
N GLU A 188 9.08 -9.68 -7.67
CA GLU A 188 9.31 -8.83 -6.49
C GLU A 188 8.19 -7.78 -6.36
N ALA A 189 7.74 -7.21 -7.48
CA ALA A 189 6.64 -6.25 -7.50
C ALA A 189 5.33 -6.89 -7.01
N LEU A 190 4.98 -8.07 -7.49
CA LEU A 190 3.78 -8.80 -7.07
C LEU A 190 3.86 -9.23 -5.61
N ALA A 191 5.01 -9.72 -5.15
CA ALA A 191 5.26 -10.06 -3.76
C ALA A 191 5.03 -8.84 -2.84
N LEU A 192 5.52 -7.67 -3.24
CA LEU A 192 5.32 -6.42 -2.50
C LEU A 192 3.84 -6.00 -2.43
N VAL A 193 3.04 -6.27 -3.46
CA VAL A 193 1.58 -6.05 -3.40
C VAL A 193 0.94 -7.01 -2.39
N ARG A 194 1.35 -8.29 -2.42
CA ARG A 194 0.81 -9.37 -1.57
C ARG A 194 1.13 -9.22 -0.09
N GLU A 195 2.07 -8.37 0.30
CA GLU A 195 2.30 -8.01 1.71
C GLU A 195 1.05 -7.45 2.40
N LYS A 196 0.19 -6.75 1.64
CA LYS A 196 -1.03 -6.11 2.17
C LYS A 196 -2.31 -6.56 1.49
N ASN A 197 -2.22 -7.10 0.28
CA ASN A 197 -3.37 -7.48 -0.51
C ASN A 197 -3.16 -8.88 -1.11
N PRO A 198 -3.77 -9.93 -0.56
CA PRO A 198 -3.62 -11.29 -1.08
C PRO A 198 -4.34 -11.52 -2.42
N PHE A 199 -5.18 -10.57 -2.87
CA PHE A 199 -6.00 -10.70 -4.08
C PHE A 199 -5.70 -9.61 -5.14
N PRO A 200 -4.43 -9.46 -5.59
CA PRO A 200 -4.05 -8.44 -6.56
C PRO A 200 -4.74 -8.60 -7.93
N ALA A 201 -5.03 -9.81 -8.40
CA ALA A 201 -5.64 -10.03 -9.71
C ALA A 201 -7.12 -9.61 -9.75
N ILE A 202 -7.87 -9.89 -8.69
CA ILE A 202 -9.25 -9.43 -8.46
C ILE A 202 -9.24 -7.91 -8.32
N THR A 203 -8.48 -7.40 -7.35
CA THR A 203 -8.48 -5.95 -7.11
C THR A 203 -7.93 -5.14 -8.27
N GLY A 204 -7.09 -5.70 -9.16
CA GLY A 204 -6.63 -5.03 -10.38
C GLY A 204 -7.69 -4.92 -11.48
N ARG A 205 -8.88 -5.48 -11.26
CA ARG A 205 -9.99 -5.48 -12.22
C ARG A 205 -11.21 -4.71 -11.72
N ILE A 206 -11.42 -4.69 -10.41
CA ILE A 206 -12.67 -4.18 -9.81
C ILE A 206 -12.47 -3.11 -8.75
N CYS A 207 -11.24 -2.69 -8.48
CA CYS A 207 -10.98 -1.62 -7.51
C CYS A 207 -11.51 -0.28 -8.06
N THR A 208 -12.02 0.58 -7.17
CA THR A 208 -12.37 1.97 -7.51
C THR A 208 -11.15 2.90 -7.49
N HIS A 209 -9.95 2.32 -7.46
CA HIS A 209 -8.63 2.97 -7.55
C HIS A 209 -8.54 4.34 -6.87
N PRO A 210 -8.91 4.48 -5.58
CA PRO A 210 -8.89 5.76 -4.89
C PRO A 210 -7.47 6.35 -4.79
N CYS A 211 -6.44 5.50 -4.91
CA CYS A 211 -5.04 5.89 -5.02
C CYS A 211 -4.74 6.78 -6.24
N GLU A 212 -5.46 6.62 -7.35
CA GLU A 212 -5.25 7.39 -8.59
C GLU A 212 -5.89 8.78 -8.48
N SER A 213 -7.03 8.89 -7.78
CA SER A 213 -7.72 10.17 -7.54
C SER A 213 -6.90 11.22 -6.78
N VAL A 214 -5.83 10.80 -6.10
CA VAL A 214 -4.93 11.67 -5.33
C VAL A 214 -3.49 11.62 -5.85
N CYS A 215 -3.27 11.09 -7.05
CA CYS A 215 -1.93 10.95 -7.61
C CYS A 215 -1.31 12.32 -7.90
N ASP A 216 -0.13 12.62 -7.33
CA ASP A 216 0.57 13.88 -7.59
C ASP A 216 0.95 14.07 -9.06
N ARG A 217 1.06 13.00 -9.84
CA ARG A 217 1.32 13.08 -11.28
C ARG A 217 0.22 13.84 -12.03
N ALA A 218 -1.02 13.77 -11.55
CA ALA A 218 -2.16 14.49 -12.11
C ALA A 218 -2.02 16.03 -12.05
N ARG A 219 -1.03 16.57 -11.30
CA ARG A 219 -0.70 18.00 -11.33
C ARG A 219 0.07 18.42 -12.57
N PHE A 220 0.64 17.46 -13.30
CA PHE A 220 1.44 17.69 -14.50
C PHE A 220 0.72 17.19 -15.75
N ASP A 221 0.17 15.98 -15.71
CA ASP A 221 -0.62 15.38 -16.80
C ASP A 221 -1.74 14.48 -16.23
N GLU A 222 -1.58 13.17 -16.29
CA GLU A 222 -2.59 12.19 -15.90
C GLU A 222 -2.13 11.36 -14.69
N PRO A 223 -3.06 10.86 -13.85
CA PRO A 223 -2.71 9.89 -12.82
C PRO A 223 -1.98 8.68 -13.40
N ILE A 224 -1.08 8.11 -12.63
CA ILE A 224 -0.52 6.81 -12.98
C ILE A 224 -1.63 5.76 -12.93
N ALA A 225 -1.69 4.88 -13.92
CA ALA A 225 -2.57 3.72 -14.00
C ALA A 225 -2.18 2.62 -12.98
N ILE A 226 -2.24 2.95 -11.70
CA ILE A 226 -1.82 2.13 -10.56
C ILE A 226 -2.55 0.79 -10.53
N ASP A 227 -3.84 0.77 -10.83
CA ASP A 227 -4.68 -0.43 -10.84
C ASP A 227 -4.34 -1.36 -12.01
N TYR A 228 -4.16 -0.80 -13.21
CA TYR A 228 -3.73 -1.58 -14.39
C TYR A 228 -2.32 -2.14 -14.24
N LEU A 229 -1.40 -1.40 -13.59
CA LEU A 229 -0.05 -1.92 -13.29
C LEU A 229 -0.10 -3.08 -12.28
N LYS A 230 -0.98 -3.01 -11.30
CA LYS A 230 -1.23 -4.12 -10.35
C LYS A 230 -1.85 -5.32 -11.04
N ARG A 231 -2.82 -5.11 -11.95
CA ARG A 231 -3.37 -6.16 -12.80
C ARG A 231 -2.29 -6.81 -13.66
N PHE A 232 -1.46 -6.00 -14.30
CA PHE A 232 -0.38 -6.47 -15.18
C PHE A 232 0.56 -7.44 -14.45
N VAL A 233 1.04 -7.11 -13.25
CA VAL A 233 1.95 -8.01 -12.51
C VAL A 233 1.27 -9.29 -12.05
N ALA A 234 -0.02 -9.24 -11.70
CA ALA A 234 -0.78 -10.43 -11.34
C ALA A 234 -1.02 -11.34 -12.57
N ASP A 235 -1.37 -10.75 -13.71
CA ASP A 235 -1.58 -11.47 -14.97
C ASP A 235 -0.26 -12.01 -15.55
N TYR A 236 0.87 -11.32 -15.30
CA TYR A 236 2.21 -11.79 -15.68
C TYR A 236 2.55 -13.13 -15.01
N GLU A 237 2.24 -13.29 -13.71
CA GLU A 237 2.47 -14.54 -12.99
C GLU A 237 1.67 -15.69 -13.62
N LEU A 238 0.39 -15.48 -13.89
CA LEU A 238 -0.46 -16.46 -14.57
C LEU A 238 0.10 -16.83 -15.95
N LYS A 239 0.54 -15.84 -16.73
CA LYS A 239 1.12 -16.08 -18.06
C LYS A 239 2.42 -16.87 -17.97
N LYS A 240 3.25 -16.60 -16.97
CA LYS A 240 4.57 -17.25 -16.81
C LYS A 240 4.45 -18.69 -16.29
N TYR A 241 3.56 -18.93 -15.34
CA TYR A 241 3.49 -20.19 -14.60
C TYR A 241 2.24 -21.03 -14.89
N GLY A 242 1.27 -20.49 -15.62
CA GLY A 242 -0.04 -21.12 -15.85
C GLY A 242 -0.93 -21.20 -14.61
N SER A 243 -0.47 -20.69 -13.47
CA SER A 243 -1.16 -20.72 -12.17
C SER A 243 -0.57 -19.66 -11.24
N PHE A 244 -1.36 -19.23 -10.25
CA PHE A 244 -0.88 -18.31 -9.23
C PHE A 244 0.16 -18.98 -8.33
N GLN A 245 1.23 -18.26 -8.01
CA GLN A 245 2.29 -18.75 -7.12
C GLN A 245 2.14 -18.10 -5.76
N TRP A 246 1.86 -18.90 -4.73
CA TRP A 246 1.58 -18.38 -3.39
C TRP A 246 2.68 -18.71 -2.39
N ASP A 247 2.96 -17.73 -1.54
CA ASP A 247 3.66 -17.98 -0.29
C ASP A 247 2.68 -18.60 0.73
N LEU A 248 2.84 -19.89 0.97
CA LEU A 248 2.01 -20.66 1.92
C LEU A 248 2.63 -20.70 3.33
N THR A 249 3.61 -19.84 3.63
CA THR A 249 4.26 -19.77 4.93
C THR A 249 3.26 -19.36 6.02
N LYS A 250 3.25 -20.13 7.11
CA LYS A 250 2.39 -19.96 8.28
C LYS A 250 3.22 -19.97 9.55
N ASP A 251 2.74 -19.25 10.57
CA ASP A 251 3.23 -19.34 11.93
C ASP A 251 2.88 -20.72 12.54
N GLU A 252 3.54 -21.05 13.66
CA GLU A 252 3.25 -22.25 14.43
C GLU A 252 1.76 -22.36 14.81
N PRO A 253 1.15 -23.56 14.71
CA PRO A 253 -0.25 -23.77 15.05
C PRO A 253 -0.60 -23.29 16.46
N LYS A 254 -1.71 -22.55 16.58
CA LYS A 254 -2.20 -22.03 17.86
C LYS A 254 -3.10 -23.00 18.62
N GLY A 255 -3.57 -24.06 17.96
CA GLY A 255 -4.55 -25.00 18.53
C GLY A 255 -5.89 -24.35 18.84
N LYS A 256 -6.26 -23.31 18.09
CA LYS A 256 -7.47 -22.50 18.26
C LYS A 256 -8.21 -22.38 16.94
N SER A 257 -9.54 -22.52 16.99
CA SER A 257 -10.40 -22.53 15.82
C SER A 257 -11.25 -21.26 15.69
N VAL A 258 -11.45 -20.82 14.45
CA VAL A 258 -12.28 -19.66 14.11
C VAL A 258 -13.28 -20.01 13.01
N GLY A 259 -14.56 -19.74 13.29
CA GLY A 259 -15.65 -19.83 12.32
C GLY A 259 -15.88 -18.48 11.63
N ILE A 260 -15.86 -18.45 10.31
CA ILE A 260 -16.14 -17.24 9.53
C ILE A 260 -17.48 -17.42 8.82
N VAL A 261 -18.42 -16.49 9.01
CA VAL A 261 -19.74 -16.52 8.37
C VAL A 261 -19.76 -15.53 7.21
N GLY A 262 -19.66 -16.07 5.99
CA GLY A 262 -19.59 -15.33 4.72
C GLY A 262 -18.22 -15.48 4.07
N ALA A 263 -18.19 -16.09 2.88
CA ALA A 263 -17.03 -16.24 2.00
C ALA A 263 -16.90 -15.07 1.00
N GLY A 264 -17.34 -13.87 1.40
CA GLY A 264 -17.09 -12.63 0.66
C GLY A 264 -15.68 -12.08 0.89
N PRO A 265 -15.32 -10.93 0.29
CA PRO A 265 -13.97 -10.37 0.38
C PRO A 265 -13.49 -10.16 1.82
N ALA A 266 -14.37 -9.68 2.71
CA ALA A 266 -14.03 -9.48 4.12
C ALA A 266 -13.75 -10.81 4.86
N GLY A 267 -14.57 -11.84 4.61
CA GLY A 267 -14.37 -13.16 5.21
C GLY A 267 -13.12 -13.86 4.69
N LEU A 268 -12.85 -13.77 3.38
CA LEU A 268 -11.66 -14.33 2.75
C LEU A 268 -10.38 -13.64 3.22
N MET A 269 -10.37 -12.32 3.37
CA MET A 269 -9.24 -11.58 3.94
C MET A 269 -8.99 -11.98 5.41
N CYS A 270 -10.06 -12.08 6.21
CA CYS A 270 -9.96 -12.54 7.59
C CYS A 270 -9.41 -13.98 7.67
N ALA A 271 -9.88 -14.86 6.79
CA ALA A 271 -9.40 -16.24 6.69
C ALA A 271 -7.90 -16.28 6.36
N HIS A 272 -7.46 -15.53 5.35
CA HIS A 272 -6.05 -15.42 4.97
C HIS A 272 -5.17 -15.06 6.17
N ASP A 273 -5.49 -13.96 6.87
CA ASP A 273 -4.67 -13.47 7.98
C ASP A 273 -4.64 -14.43 9.16
N LEU A 274 -5.76 -15.08 9.47
CA LEU A 274 -5.85 -16.06 10.57
C LEU A 274 -5.11 -17.37 10.24
N LEU A 275 -5.24 -17.87 9.00
CA LEU A 275 -4.52 -19.05 8.54
C LEU A 275 -3.00 -18.83 8.56
N ARG A 276 -2.52 -17.66 8.11
CA ARG A 276 -1.09 -17.31 8.21
C ARG A 276 -0.58 -17.23 9.64
N LYS A 277 -1.44 -16.87 10.61
CA LYS A 277 -1.12 -16.83 12.04
C LYS A 277 -1.24 -18.19 12.74
N GLY A 278 -1.52 -19.27 12.02
CA GLY A 278 -1.59 -20.63 12.56
C GLY A 278 -2.92 -21.00 13.24
N TYR A 279 -4.02 -20.29 12.95
CA TYR A 279 -5.35 -20.65 13.42
C TYR A 279 -6.06 -21.63 12.48
N ASP A 280 -6.91 -22.50 13.03
CA ASP A 280 -7.76 -23.38 12.24
C ASP A 280 -9.03 -22.65 11.80
N VAL A 281 -9.19 -22.41 10.49
CA VAL A 281 -10.28 -21.59 9.97
C VAL A 281 -11.30 -22.43 9.19
N THR A 282 -12.58 -22.27 9.54
CA THR A 282 -13.71 -22.80 8.74
C THR A 282 -14.59 -21.65 8.27
N ILE A 283 -14.83 -21.56 6.97
CA ILE A 283 -15.65 -20.52 6.33
C ILE A 283 -16.99 -21.13 5.91
N TYR A 284 -18.08 -20.54 6.39
CA TYR A 284 -19.46 -20.92 6.08
C TYR A 284 -20.05 -19.93 5.09
N ASP A 285 -20.67 -20.40 4.01
CA ASP A 285 -21.39 -19.52 3.07
C ASP A 285 -22.72 -20.13 2.62
N ALA A 286 -23.69 -19.26 2.35
CA ALA A 286 -25.00 -19.63 1.86
C ALA A 286 -25.00 -20.02 0.38
N LEU A 287 -24.01 -19.55 -0.39
CA LEU A 287 -23.83 -19.87 -1.80
C LEU A 287 -23.12 -21.21 -1.98
N ASP A 288 -23.26 -21.76 -3.19
CA ASP A 288 -22.60 -22.98 -3.64
C ASP A 288 -21.10 -22.78 -3.94
N LYS A 289 -20.66 -21.53 -4.09
CA LYS A 289 -19.26 -21.14 -4.34
C LYS A 289 -18.86 -19.93 -3.51
N PRO A 290 -17.57 -19.83 -3.11
CA PRO A 290 -17.05 -18.67 -2.40
C PRO A 290 -16.94 -17.44 -3.32
N GLY A 291 -16.74 -16.27 -2.70
CA GLY A 291 -16.53 -14.99 -3.39
C GLY A 291 -17.57 -13.92 -3.04
N GLY A 292 -18.71 -14.30 -2.45
CA GLY A 292 -19.77 -13.36 -2.05
C GLY A 292 -20.19 -12.46 -3.21
N MET A 293 -20.18 -11.13 -3.02
CA MET A 293 -20.54 -10.17 -4.07
C MET A 293 -19.57 -10.16 -5.27
N MET A 294 -18.33 -10.64 -5.12
CA MET A 294 -17.42 -10.80 -6.27
C MET A 294 -17.90 -11.90 -7.22
N TYR A 295 -18.54 -12.95 -6.68
CA TYR A 295 -19.14 -14.03 -7.45
C TYR A 295 -20.58 -13.70 -7.88
N ALA A 296 -21.44 -13.34 -6.92
CA ALA A 296 -22.87 -13.15 -7.16
C ALA A 296 -23.23 -11.76 -7.69
N GLY A 297 -22.46 -10.71 -7.39
CA GLY A 297 -22.79 -9.34 -7.77
C GLY A 297 -22.13 -8.90 -9.06
N ILE A 298 -20.81 -9.10 -9.16
CA ILE A 298 -20.00 -8.58 -10.27
C ILE A 298 -20.10 -9.51 -11.49
N PRO A 299 -20.48 -8.99 -12.67
CA PRO A 299 -20.51 -9.77 -13.91
C PRO A 299 -19.15 -10.30 -14.35
N SER A 300 -19.16 -11.44 -15.04
CA SER A 300 -17.94 -12.13 -15.50
C SER A 300 -17.12 -11.37 -16.52
N TYR A 301 -17.73 -10.45 -17.29
CA TYR A 301 -17.01 -9.60 -18.24
C TYR A 301 -16.09 -8.58 -17.54
N ARG A 302 -16.38 -8.25 -16.27
CA ARG A 302 -15.51 -7.41 -15.44
C ARG A 302 -14.54 -8.24 -14.60
N LEU A 303 -15.07 -9.29 -13.96
CA LEU A 303 -14.29 -10.17 -13.12
C LEU A 303 -14.42 -11.61 -13.62
N PRO A 304 -13.47 -12.06 -14.47
CA PRO A 304 -13.45 -13.42 -14.98
C PRO A 304 -13.44 -14.45 -13.85
N ARG A 305 -14.21 -15.52 -14.02
CA ARG A 305 -14.46 -16.51 -12.96
C ARG A 305 -13.23 -17.35 -12.65
N ASP A 306 -12.41 -17.63 -13.65
CA ASP A 306 -11.10 -18.26 -13.53
C ASP A 306 -10.15 -17.44 -12.66
N ILE A 307 -10.13 -16.11 -12.84
CA ILE A 307 -9.32 -15.21 -12.00
C ILE A 307 -9.83 -15.18 -10.56
N LEU A 308 -11.15 -15.05 -10.37
CA LEU A 308 -11.77 -15.02 -9.05
C LEU A 308 -11.49 -16.30 -8.26
N PHE A 309 -11.83 -17.47 -8.84
CA PHE A 309 -11.66 -18.74 -8.14
C PHE A 309 -10.19 -19.13 -8.02
N GLY A 310 -9.37 -18.79 -9.01
CA GLY A 310 -7.93 -18.99 -8.93
C GLY A 310 -7.34 -18.26 -7.72
N GLU A 311 -7.65 -16.98 -7.49
CA GLU A 311 -7.14 -16.29 -6.30
C GLU A 311 -7.74 -16.78 -4.98
N ILE A 312 -8.99 -17.25 -4.97
CA ILE A 312 -9.62 -17.83 -3.77
C ILE A 312 -8.98 -19.16 -3.38
N GLU A 313 -8.46 -19.93 -4.34
CA GLU A 313 -7.78 -21.21 -4.09
C GLU A 313 -6.61 -21.05 -3.09
N LEU A 314 -5.98 -19.87 -3.00
CA LEU A 314 -5.01 -19.53 -1.94
C LEU A 314 -5.51 -19.91 -0.54
N ILE A 315 -6.77 -19.61 -0.23
CA ILE A 315 -7.35 -19.86 1.10
C ILE A 315 -7.43 -21.37 1.37
N GLU A 316 -7.80 -22.15 0.36
CA GLU A 316 -7.82 -23.62 0.46
C GLU A 316 -6.41 -24.18 0.62
N LYS A 317 -5.42 -23.68 -0.15
CA LYS A 317 -4.00 -24.08 -0.03
C LYS A 317 -3.39 -23.74 1.32
N LEU A 318 -3.81 -22.64 1.94
CA LEU A 318 -3.41 -22.30 3.30
C LEU A 318 -4.04 -23.22 4.37
N GLY A 319 -5.08 -23.97 4.01
CA GLY A 319 -5.78 -24.94 4.88
C GLY A 319 -7.18 -24.51 5.33
N GLY A 320 -7.73 -23.45 4.74
CA GLY A 320 -9.09 -22.98 5.02
C GLY A 320 -10.13 -24.01 4.56
N LYS A 321 -11.12 -24.29 5.41
CA LYS A 321 -12.18 -25.27 5.12
C LYS A 321 -13.46 -24.55 4.74
N PHE A 322 -14.01 -24.83 3.57
CA PHE A 322 -15.28 -24.24 3.13
C PHE A 322 -16.46 -25.17 3.44
N VAL A 323 -17.50 -24.59 4.03
CA VAL A 323 -18.82 -25.22 4.27
C VAL A 323 -19.85 -24.36 3.53
N LEU A 324 -20.10 -24.75 2.28
CA LEU A 324 -20.95 -24.02 1.34
C LEU A 324 -22.41 -24.49 1.43
N ASN A 325 -23.32 -23.83 0.72
CA ASN A 325 -24.76 -24.13 0.72
C ASN A 325 -25.38 -24.15 2.13
N THR A 326 -24.88 -23.30 3.04
CA THR A 326 -25.27 -23.32 4.46
C THR A 326 -25.64 -21.92 4.94
N VAL A 327 -26.92 -21.71 5.24
CA VAL A 327 -27.44 -20.45 5.76
C VAL A 327 -27.38 -20.44 7.29
N ILE A 328 -26.41 -19.71 7.84
CA ILE A 328 -26.31 -19.51 9.29
C ILE A 328 -27.52 -18.72 9.80
N GLY A 329 -28.12 -19.22 10.89
CA GLY A 329 -29.39 -18.74 11.45
C GLY A 329 -30.61 -19.54 10.98
N LYS A 330 -30.49 -20.32 9.91
CA LYS A 330 -31.54 -21.24 9.42
C LYS A 330 -31.11 -22.70 9.49
N ASP A 331 -30.00 -23.03 8.83
CA ASP A 331 -29.50 -24.41 8.72
C ASP A 331 -28.59 -24.78 9.90
N ILE A 332 -27.81 -23.82 10.40
CA ILE A 332 -26.99 -23.94 11.61
C ILE A 332 -27.22 -22.70 12.47
N LYS A 333 -27.52 -22.87 13.76
CA LYS A 333 -27.70 -21.72 14.65
C LYS A 333 -26.36 -21.07 15.00
N LEU A 334 -26.38 -19.76 15.24
CA LEU A 334 -25.17 -19.03 15.67
C LEU A 334 -24.61 -19.56 17.01
N SER A 335 -25.47 -20.08 17.90
CA SER A 335 -25.05 -20.71 19.16
C SER A 335 -24.16 -21.93 18.93
N GLU A 336 -24.51 -22.77 17.96
CA GLU A 336 -23.74 -23.97 17.60
C GLU A 336 -22.35 -23.60 17.08
N LEU A 337 -22.24 -22.52 16.30
CA LEU A 337 -20.93 -22.01 15.86
C LEU A 337 -20.07 -21.50 17.03
N ARG A 338 -20.68 -20.87 18.03
CA ARG A 338 -19.99 -20.39 19.23
C ARG A 338 -19.54 -21.51 20.16
N GLU A 339 -20.21 -22.66 20.11
CA GLU A 339 -19.79 -23.88 20.83
C GLU A 339 -18.69 -24.63 20.06
N LYS A 340 -18.72 -24.59 18.72
CA LYS A 340 -17.77 -25.30 17.85
C LYS A 340 -16.42 -24.59 17.68
N HIS A 341 -16.40 -23.26 17.75
CA HIS A 341 -15.21 -22.45 17.49
C HIS A 341 -14.87 -21.53 18.65
N ASP A 342 -13.58 -21.31 18.90
CA ASP A 342 -13.14 -20.37 19.94
C ASP A 342 -13.56 -18.92 19.63
N ALA A 343 -13.69 -18.57 18.34
CA ALA A 343 -14.20 -17.28 17.90
C ALA A 343 -15.06 -17.39 16.63
N VAL A 344 -15.96 -16.42 16.42
CA VAL A 344 -16.78 -16.31 15.21
C VAL A 344 -16.66 -14.91 14.62
N PHE A 345 -16.35 -14.81 13.33
CA PHE A 345 -16.34 -13.57 12.57
C PHE A 345 -17.52 -13.54 11.59
N ILE A 346 -18.32 -12.48 11.62
CA ILE A 346 -19.53 -12.35 10.79
C ILE A 346 -19.27 -11.35 9.65
N ALA A 347 -19.28 -11.84 8.42
CA ALA A 347 -18.95 -11.13 7.19
C ALA A 347 -20.01 -11.33 6.09
N ILE A 348 -21.28 -11.31 6.46
CA ILE A 348 -22.43 -11.64 5.59
C ILE A 348 -22.77 -10.56 4.54
N GLY A 349 -22.10 -9.40 4.56
CA GLY A 349 -22.31 -8.33 3.59
C GLY A 349 -23.75 -7.77 3.56
N ALA A 350 -24.08 -7.09 2.45
CA ALA A 350 -25.38 -6.46 2.22
C ALA A 350 -25.97 -6.96 0.89
N HIS A 351 -26.96 -7.85 0.98
CA HIS A 351 -27.52 -8.58 -0.17
C HIS A 351 -28.87 -8.08 -0.67
N LYS A 352 -29.43 -7.02 -0.07
CA LYS A 352 -30.76 -6.51 -0.42
C LYS A 352 -30.65 -5.14 -1.10
N SER A 353 -31.41 -4.95 -2.18
CA SER A 353 -31.58 -3.63 -2.79
C SER A 353 -32.42 -2.71 -1.90
N ARG A 354 -32.19 -1.40 -2.05
CA ARG A 354 -33.03 -0.38 -1.40
C ARG A 354 -34.31 -0.22 -2.21
N LYS A 355 -35.46 -0.30 -1.54
CA LYS A 355 -36.77 0.02 -2.13
C LYS A 355 -36.86 1.50 -2.52
N LEU A 356 -37.57 1.77 -3.61
CA LEU A 356 -37.83 3.12 -4.13
C LEU A 356 -38.93 3.83 -3.34
N ARG A 357 -39.84 3.06 -2.74
CA ARG A 357 -41.01 3.53 -1.98
C ARG A 357 -41.95 4.37 -2.85
N ILE A 358 -42.23 3.87 -4.04
CA ILE A 358 -43.16 4.47 -5.00
C ILE A 358 -44.26 3.45 -5.37
N PRO A 359 -45.45 3.91 -5.79
CA PRO A 359 -46.48 3.03 -6.31
C PRO A 359 -45.94 2.18 -7.47
N GLY A 360 -46.31 0.89 -7.48
CA GLY A 360 -45.90 -0.06 -8.51
C GLY A 360 -44.51 -0.68 -8.34
N GLU A 361 -43.78 -0.42 -7.25
CA GLU A 361 -42.43 -0.99 -7.05
C GLU A 361 -42.38 -2.51 -6.83
N ASP A 362 -43.53 -3.14 -6.56
CA ASP A 362 -43.65 -4.59 -6.36
C ASP A 362 -44.33 -5.29 -7.56
N LEU A 363 -44.51 -4.61 -8.71
CA LEU A 363 -45.08 -5.19 -9.93
C LEU A 363 -44.16 -6.27 -10.54
N GLU A 364 -44.74 -7.20 -11.29
CA GLU A 364 -43.95 -8.20 -12.04
C GLU A 364 -43.01 -7.50 -13.04
N GLY A 365 -41.76 -7.98 -13.10
CA GLY A 365 -40.73 -7.38 -13.95
C GLY A 365 -39.96 -6.21 -13.30
N VAL A 366 -40.34 -5.77 -12.10
CA VAL A 366 -39.54 -4.83 -11.30
C VAL A 366 -38.56 -5.60 -10.43
N TRP A 367 -37.27 -5.32 -10.61
CA TRP A 367 -36.19 -5.99 -9.88
C TRP A 367 -35.34 -5.01 -9.08
N GLY A 368 -34.88 -5.46 -7.91
CA GLY A 368 -33.70 -4.86 -7.28
C GLY A 368 -32.44 -5.21 -8.07
N ALA A 369 -31.56 -4.24 -8.31
CA ALA A 369 -30.36 -4.44 -9.12
C ALA A 369 -29.44 -5.54 -8.56
N VAL A 370 -29.30 -5.62 -7.23
CA VAL A 370 -28.47 -6.65 -6.58
C VAL A 370 -29.06 -8.04 -6.77
N GLU A 371 -30.37 -8.16 -6.65
CA GLU A 371 -31.11 -9.41 -6.82
C GLU A 371 -31.07 -9.88 -8.28
N PHE A 372 -31.31 -8.97 -9.23
CA PHE A 372 -31.19 -9.26 -10.66
C PHE A 372 -29.79 -9.77 -11.03
N LEU A 373 -28.74 -9.04 -10.64
CA LEU A 373 -27.36 -9.43 -10.90
C LEU A 373 -27.01 -10.76 -10.24
N ARG A 374 -27.52 -11.00 -9.02
CA ARG A 374 -27.35 -12.28 -8.33
C ARG A 374 -27.94 -13.43 -9.11
N GLU A 375 -29.20 -13.34 -9.54
CA GLU A 375 -29.85 -14.42 -10.28
C GLU A 375 -29.13 -14.67 -11.61
N PHE A 376 -28.74 -13.61 -12.32
CA PHE A 376 -27.96 -13.70 -13.56
C PHE A 376 -26.60 -14.38 -13.35
N ASN A 377 -25.81 -13.93 -12.38
CA ASN A 377 -24.47 -14.46 -12.12
C ASN A 377 -24.46 -15.90 -11.58
N LEU A 378 -25.53 -16.32 -10.92
CA LEU A 378 -25.74 -17.70 -10.50
C LEU A 378 -26.25 -18.60 -11.64
N GLY A 379 -26.36 -18.07 -12.86
CA GLY A 379 -26.73 -18.83 -14.06
C GLY A 379 -28.21 -19.18 -14.13
N LYS A 380 -29.07 -18.46 -13.41
CA LYS A 380 -30.51 -18.63 -13.52
C LYS A 380 -31.04 -17.94 -14.76
N ASP A 381 -32.13 -18.47 -15.30
CA ASP A 381 -32.81 -17.86 -16.45
C ASP A 381 -33.55 -16.60 -16.00
N VAL A 382 -33.05 -15.44 -16.41
CA VAL A 382 -33.64 -14.13 -16.10
C VAL A 382 -34.33 -13.60 -17.35
N LYS A 383 -35.66 -13.57 -17.32
CA LYS A 383 -36.47 -13.04 -18.42
C LYS A 383 -36.35 -11.52 -18.48
N VAL A 384 -35.94 -11.00 -19.63
CA VAL A 384 -35.83 -9.57 -19.89
C VAL A 384 -36.82 -9.14 -20.98
N GLY A 385 -37.41 -7.96 -20.82
CA GLY A 385 -38.23 -7.35 -21.86
C GLY A 385 -37.39 -6.73 -22.97
N LYS A 386 -38.06 -6.25 -24.04
CA LYS A 386 -37.39 -5.54 -25.15
C LYS A 386 -36.81 -4.19 -24.74
N LYS A 387 -37.39 -3.54 -23.73
CA LYS A 387 -36.95 -2.26 -23.17
C LYS A 387 -36.76 -2.43 -21.68
N ALA A 388 -35.69 -1.86 -21.13
CA ALA A 388 -35.41 -1.89 -19.71
C ALA A 388 -35.00 -0.51 -19.20
N MET A 389 -35.47 -0.15 -18.01
CA MET A 389 -35.06 1.05 -17.30
C MET A 389 -34.28 0.65 -16.05
N VAL A 390 -33.13 1.28 -15.81
CA VAL A 390 -32.32 1.05 -14.62
C VAL A 390 -32.28 2.33 -13.79
N ILE A 391 -32.73 2.26 -12.54
CA ILE A 391 -32.84 3.42 -11.67
C ILE A 391 -31.63 3.47 -10.75
N GLY A 392 -30.76 4.47 -10.94
CA GLY A 392 -29.54 4.65 -10.15
C GLY A 392 -28.32 5.08 -10.97
N GLY A 393 -27.19 5.29 -10.29
CA GLY A 393 -25.94 5.72 -10.95
C GLY A 393 -24.67 5.16 -10.29
N GLY A 394 -24.78 4.10 -9.47
CA GLY A 394 -23.62 3.41 -8.91
C GLY A 394 -23.19 2.23 -9.77
N ASN A 395 -22.07 1.58 -9.42
CA ASN A 395 -21.54 0.43 -10.17
C ASN A 395 -22.58 -0.67 -10.38
N ALA A 396 -23.43 -0.96 -9.37
CA ALA A 396 -24.51 -1.94 -9.53
C ALA A 396 -25.54 -1.55 -10.60
N ALA A 397 -25.81 -0.24 -10.79
CA ALA A 397 -26.70 0.22 -11.86
C ALA A 397 -26.04 0.07 -13.23
N ILE A 398 -24.75 0.40 -13.34
CA ILE A 398 -23.99 0.23 -14.59
C ILE A 398 -23.88 -1.25 -14.96
N ASP A 399 -23.54 -2.11 -14.00
CA ASP A 399 -23.46 -3.56 -14.20
C ASP A 399 -24.82 -4.15 -14.62
N ALA A 400 -25.91 -3.75 -13.95
CA ALA A 400 -27.25 -4.18 -14.33
C ALA A 400 -27.62 -3.72 -15.75
N ALA A 401 -27.33 -2.46 -16.10
CA ALA A 401 -27.62 -1.92 -17.42
C ALA A 401 -26.85 -2.63 -18.54
N ARG A 402 -25.54 -2.81 -18.38
CA ARG A 402 -24.68 -3.53 -19.34
C ARG A 402 -25.03 -5.01 -19.46
N THR A 403 -25.52 -5.61 -18.38
CA THR A 403 -26.03 -6.99 -18.38
C THR A 403 -27.35 -7.10 -19.14
N LEU A 404 -28.31 -6.21 -18.87
CA LEU A 404 -29.60 -6.15 -19.59
C LEU A 404 -29.38 -5.93 -21.11
N LEU A 405 -28.43 -5.08 -21.48
CA LEU A 405 -28.07 -4.82 -22.86
C LEU A 405 -27.55 -6.10 -23.56
N ARG A 406 -26.67 -6.86 -22.89
CA ARG A 406 -26.16 -8.16 -23.40
C ARG A 406 -27.24 -9.23 -23.53
N LEU A 407 -28.31 -9.12 -22.75
CA LEU A 407 -29.50 -9.96 -22.86
C LEU A 407 -30.47 -9.48 -23.95
N GLY A 408 -30.14 -8.41 -24.68
CA GLY A 408 -30.87 -7.95 -25.87
C GLY A 408 -31.90 -6.85 -25.61
N ALA A 409 -31.90 -6.22 -24.44
CA ALA A 409 -32.81 -5.10 -24.15
C ALA A 409 -32.26 -3.75 -24.66
N ASP A 410 -33.16 -2.84 -25.07
CA ASP A 410 -32.85 -1.40 -25.20
C ASP A 410 -32.88 -0.77 -23.80
N VAL A 411 -31.73 -0.30 -23.32
CA VAL A 411 -31.53 0.07 -21.92
C VAL A 411 -31.36 1.58 -21.74
N THR A 412 -32.15 2.14 -20.82
CA THR A 412 -31.99 3.52 -20.34
C THR A 412 -31.74 3.54 -18.83
N ILE A 413 -30.67 4.21 -18.41
CA ILE A 413 -30.40 4.53 -17.01
C ILE A 413 -31.09 5.85 -16.65
N LEU A 414 -31.84 5.85 -15.55
CA LEU A 414 -32.44 7.06 -14.97
C LEU A 414 -31.66 7.44 -13.72
N TYR A 415 -30.99 8.60 -13.75
CA TYR A 415 -30.20 9.10 -12.63
C TYR A 415 -30.68 10.46 -12.12
N ARG A 416 -30.96 10.53 -10.82
CA ARG A 416 -31.53 11.72 -10.16
C ARG A 416 -30.60 12.93 -10.05
N ARG A 417 -29.33 12.83 -10.45
CA ARG A 417 -28.34 13.92 -10.41
C ARG A 417 -27.66 14.06 -11.76
N SER A 418 -26.65 14.92 -11.86
CA SER A 418 -25.85 15.06 -13.08
C SER A 418 -24.76 14.00 -13.17
N ARG A 419 -24.08 13.93 -14.33
CA ARG A 419 -22.91 13.06 -14.54
C ARG A 419 -21.81 13.27 -13.50
N LYS A 420 -21.62 14.49 -12.98
CA LYS A 420 -20.57 14.81 -12.01
C LYS A 420 -20.78 14.14 -10.65
N GLU A 421 -22.03 13.93 -10.26
CA GLU A 421 -22.35 13.30 -8.98
C GLU A 421 -22.55 11.78 -9.10
N MET A 422 -22.32 11.19 -10.28
CA MET A 422 -22.50 9.77 -10.49
C MET A 422 -21.42 8.99 -9.72
N PRO A 423 -21.80 8.10 -8.77
CA PRO A 423 -20.82 7.39 -7.94
C PRO A 423 -20.15 6.21 -8.64
N ALA A 424 -20.60 5.81 -9.83
CA ALA A 424 -19.96 4.76 -10.60
C ALA A 424 -18.58 5.17 -11.11
N ASN A 425 -17.71 4.19 -11.35
CA ASN A 425 -16.39 4.44 -11.93
C ASN A 425 -16.55 5.10 -13.32
N PRO A 426 -15.86 6.23 -13.60
CA PRO A 426 -16.04 6.97 -14.85
C PRO A 426 -15.80 6.12 -16.11
N GLU A 427 -14.80 5.24 -16.08
CA GLU A 427 -14.48 4.32 -17.19
C GLU A 427 -15.66 3.38 -17.49
N GLU A 428 -16.31 2.84 -16.46
CA GLU A 428 -17.46 1.95 -16.64
C GLU A 428 -18.70 2.66 -17.17
N VAL A 429 -18.87 3.93 -16.81
CA VAL A 429 -19.95 4.77 -17.34
C VAL A 429 -19.69 5.03 -18.82
N GLU A 430 -18.45 5.33 -19.22
CA GLU A 430 -18.10 5.55 -20.62
C GLU A 430 -18.26 4.27 -21.44
N GLU A 431 -17.75 3.14 -20.97
CA GLU A 431 -17.94 1.83 -21.62
C GLU A 431 -19.43 1.47 -21.79
N ALA A 432 -20.28 1.79 -20.80
CA ALA A 432 -21.71 1.55 -20.92
C ALA A 432 -22.34 2.39 -22.05
N ILE A 433 -21.94 3.65 -22.18
CA ILE A 433 -22.42 4.55 -23.24
C ILE A 433 -21.93 4.07 -24.60
N GLU A 434 -20.66 3.67 -24.71
CA GLU A 434 -20.08 3.12 -25.94
C GLU A 434 -20.78 1.82 -26.40
N GLU A 435 -21.21 0.98 -25.45
CA GLU A 435 -22.01 -0.21 -25.76
C GLU A 435 -23.44 0.11 -26.21
N GLY A 436 -23.93 1.33 -25.99
CA GLY A 436 -25.24 1.80 -26.41
C GLY A 436 -26.26 2.03 -25.28
N VAL A 437 -25.84 1.99 -24.01
CA VAL A 437 -26.71 2.34 -22.88
C VAL A 437 -27.00 3.84 -22.89
N LYS A 438 -28.29 4.20 -22.86
CA LYS A 438 -28.72 5.60 -22.75
C LYS A 438 -28.73 6.02 -21.29
N ILE A 439 -28.40 7.29 -21.00
CA ILE A 439 -28.46 7.83 -19.63
C ILE A 439 -29.26 9.13 -19.64
N GLU A 440 -30.33 9.15 -18.85
CA GLU A 440 -31.11 10.35 -18.55
C GLU A 440 -30.77 10.87 -17.15
N PHE A 441 -30.26 12.09 -17.10
CA PHE A 441 -29.89 12.79 -15.88
C PHE A 441 -31.02 13.67 -15.35
N LEU A 442 -30.98 13.98 -14.06
CA LEU A 442 -31.99 14.81 -13.37
C LEU A 442 -33.41 14.22 -13.42
N VAL A 443 -33.52 12.89 -13.51
CA VAL A 443 -34.81 12.17 -13.54
C VAL A 443 -34.96 11.34 -12.28
N THR A 444 -36.16 11.37 -11.69
CA THR A 444 -36.54 10.48 -10.57
C THR A 444 -37.92 9.89 -10.87
N PRO A 445 -38.10 8.57 -10.77
CA PRO A 445 -39.40 7.94 -10.98
C PRO A 445 -40.37 8.32 -9.86
N VAL A 446 -41.65 8.52 -10.23
CA VAL A 446 -42.73 8.87 -9.28
C VAL A 446 -43.68 7.71 -9.04
N GLU A 447 -43.90 6.87 -10.05
CA GLU A 447 -44.71 5.65 -10.01
C GLU A 447 -44.27 4.70 -11.13
N ILE A 448 -44.59 3.42 -10.98
CA ILE A 448 -44.45 2.39 -12.01
C ILE A 448 -45.87 1.92 -12.38
N LEU A 449 -46.20 2.00 -13.66
CA LEU A 449 -47.51 1.62 -14.19
C LEU A 449 -47.43 0.21 -14.79
N GLY A 450 -48.44 -0.62 -14.48
CA GLY A 450 -48.64 -1.94 -15.08
C GLY A 450 -50.05 -2.06 -15.64
N GLU A 451 -50.19 -2.67 -16.83
CA GLU A 451 -51.50 -3.08 -17.35
C GLU A 451 -51.73 -4.55 -16.97
N ASN A 452 -52.85 -4.81 -16.26
CA ASN A 452 -53.30 -6.13 -15.78
C ASN A 452 -52.59 -6.74 -14.57
N GLY A 453 -51.91 -5.91 -13.75
CA GLY A 453 -51.29 -6.36 -12.49
C GLY A 453 -49.88 -6.81 -12.71
#